data_AF-A0A934DF13-F1
#
_entry.id   AF-A0A934DF13-F1
#
_cell.length_a   1.000
_cell.length_b   1.000
_cell.length_c   1.000
_cell.angle_alpha   90.00
_cell.angle_beta   90.00
_cell.angle_gamma   90.00
#
_symmetry.space_group_name_H-M   'P 1'
#
loop_
_entity.id
_entity.type
_entity.pdbx_description
1 polymer ?
#
loop_
_entity_poly.entity_id
_entity_poly.type
_entity_poly.pdbx_seq_one_letter_code
_entity_poly.pdbx_strand_id
1 'polypeptide(L)'
;MLKKKLVLAGFLTVALVVAGGFYIQTADATAKKQIKAPERKKVKEVKVETCFDCHDKEIKQFHKSGKHAKVNCAYCHDGLEKHVKAPGPDTRPGTDVSWEGCGQCHQDQYNTFLKETHHRPARDEKSQLTGRSPNPYWDKLMMGHGFTKEHNATRGHDKMLIDQFAVDRAFGGRFQGKNGWQYTLEQGKVFDVLEDKFPKDNEHKPRIPQSAAAANPTCLQCKTQDNILKWGYLGDPEALKKGATFARTSNVVDVARSTAQGFNCIYCHDPHGATPRIVRDGLIQALTRAEGDTLWHNDPKRTKITVHTMGLRGFDRKIAILEKYDTKLQCGQCHVEYNCNDGYDPKNPDTSKKTVGYDSPLTNHFPFKDVMGLYEHYKNQVGFLDFKHTLTGGLLWKAQHPEAETYYNSKHGKKGVGCDACHLPKVKGAKGKVFTSHFAVTPRVQLKETCLKCHPQWTEDEARYAIDSIRAHFKGKMRKAEFWLSDLIDKIVEAKKAGIDADTIKKAQDRHLKAHILWEYWTAENSDGFHNPELARESLTKSVDESMAGIKLLNDAMAAAKK
;
A
#
# COMPACT_ATOMS: atom_id res chain seq x y z
N MET A 1 -71.45 -16.50 11.90
CA MET A 1 -70.07 -16.57 11.32
C MET A 1 -69.38 -15.21 11.12
N LEU A 2 -70.01 -14.05 11.36
CA LEU A 2 -69.38 -12.74 11.10
C LEU A 2 -68.48 -12.20 12.23
N LYS A 3 -68.75 -12.53 13.50
CA LYS A 3 -67.97 -11.98 14.65
C LYS A 3 -66.57 -12.59 14.83
N LYS A 4 -66.29 -13.79 14.30
CA LYS A 4 -64.95 -14.42 14.38
C LYS A 4 -63.96 -13.88 13.34
N LYS A 5 -64.42 -13.25 12.25
CA LYS A 5 -63.56 -12.73 11.18
C LYS A 5 -62.97 -11.34 11.49
N LEU A 6 -63.65 -10.50 12.29
CA LEU A 6 -63.12 -9.19 12.67
C LEU A 6 -61.99 -9.27 13.73
N VAL A 7 -62.04 -10.24 14.64
CA VAL A 7 -60.98 -10.40 15.66
C VAL A 7 -59.68 -10.90 15.01
N LEU A 8 -59.76 -11.79 14.01
CA LEU A 8 -58.59 -12.30 13.31
C LEU A 8 -57.90 -11.23 12.43
N ALA A 9 -58.69 -10.32 11.84
CA ALA A 9 -58.16 -9.23 11.03
C ALA A 9 -57.43 -8.17 11.88
N GLY A 10 -57.93 -7.87 13.09
CA GLY A 10 -57.29 -6.92 14.01
C GLY A 10 -55.97 -7.43 14.61
N PHE A 11 -55.87 -8.74 14.88
CA PHE A 11 -54.61 -9.33 15.35
C PHE A 11 -53.54 -9.41 14.25
N LEU A 12 -53.93 -9.64 12.99
CA LEU A 12 -52.98 -9.69 11.88
C LEU A 12 -52.40 -8.31 11.53
N THR A 13 -53.21 -7.25 11.58
CA THR A 13 -52.72 -5.88 11.32
C THR A 13 -51.86 -5.35 12.45
N VAL A 14 -52.16 -5.64 13.71
CA VAL A 14 -51.29 -5.25 14.83
C VAL A 14 -49.98 -6.05 14.83
N ALA A 15 -50.00 -7.35 14.51
CA ALA A 15 -48.78 -8.15 14.39
C ALA A 15 -47.89 -7.70 13.22
N LEU A 16 -48.46 -7.30 12.08
CA LEU A 16 -47.71 -6.76 10.94
C LEU A 16 -47.17 -5.35 11.18
N VAL A 17 -47.86 -4.51 11.95
CA VAL A 17 -47.37 -3.17 12.32
C VAL A 17 -46.30 -3.25 13.41
N VAL A 18 -46.40 -4.20 14.35
CA VAL A 18 -45.35 -4.43 15.36
C VAL A 18 -44.14 -5.14 14.73
N ALA A 19 -44.34 -6.16 13.89
CA ALA A 19 -43.24 -6.79 13.16
C ALA A 19 -42.58 -5.82 12.16
N GLY A 20 -43.37 -5.02 11.44
CA GLY A 20 -42.88 -3.97 10.55
C GLY A 20 -42.19 -2.83 11.31
N GLY A 21 -42.70 -2.45 12.50
CA GLY A 21 -42.07 -1.45 13.37
C GLY A 21 -40.74 -1.92 13.95
N PHE A 22 -40.62 -3.19 14.35
CA PHE A 22 -39.37 -3.80 14.80
C PHE A 22 -38.39 -4.04 13.64
N TYR A 23 -38.87 -4.38 12.44
CA TYR A 23 -38.02 -4.58 11.26
C TYR A 23 -37.50 -3.24 10.69
N ILE A 24 -38.30 -2.18 10.75
CA ILE A 24 -37.90 -0.84 10.31
C ILE A 24 -36.97 -0.19 11.35
N GLN A 25 -37.21 -0.37 12.66
CA GLN A 25 -36.28 0.15 13.69
C GLN A 25 -34.92 -0.56 13.73
N THR A 26 -34.82 -1.80 13.24
CA THR A 26 -33.53 -2.53 13.17
C THR A 26 -32.77 -2.29 11.86
N ALA A 27 -33.46 -1.95 10.76
CA ALA A 27 -32.82 -1.57 9.50
C ALA A 27 -32.17 -0.17 9.57
N ASP A 28 -32.78 0.78 10.29
CA ASP A 28 -32.23 2.13 10.45
C ASP A 28 -31.17 2.27 11.57
N ALA A 29 -30.93 1.21 12.36
CA ALA A 29 -29.99 1.25 13.49
C ALA A 29 -28.52 0.98 13.13
N THR A 30 -28.18 0.70 11.86
CA THR A 30 -26.79 0.36 11.44
C THR A 30 -26.19 1.27 10.36
N ALA A 31 -26.87 2.35 9.98
CA ALA A 31 -26.20 3.43 9.24
C ALA A 31 -25.32 4.23 10.21
N LYS A 32 -24.12 3.70 10.55
CA LYS A 32 -23.12 4.44 11.31
C LYS A 32 -22.85 5.77 10.59
N LYS A 33 -23.13 6.87 11.30
CA LYS A 33 -23.01 8.25 10.82
C LYS A 33 -21.60 8.47 10.27
N GLN A 34 -21.48 8.97 9.04
CA GLN A 34 -20.20 9.31 8.41
C GLN A 34 -19.35 10.15 9.38
N ILE A 35 -18.07 9.79 9.53
CA ILE A 35 -17.15 10.56 10.38
C ILE A 35 -16.97 11.94 9.76
N LYS A 36 -17.24 12.98 10.56
CA LYS A 36 -17.09 14.38 10.16
C LYS A 36 -15.88 14.99 10.83
N ALA A 37 -15.29 15.97 10.16
CA ALA A 37 -14.18 16.74 10.69
C ALA A 37 -14.51 17.30 12.09
N PRO A 38 -13.57 17.21 13.04
CA PRO A 38 -13.78 17.73 14.38
C PRO A 38 -13.87 19.25 14.38
N GLU A 39 -14.56 19.80 15.38
CA GLU A 39 -14.47 21.23 15.68
C GLU A 39 -13.06 21.58 16.16
N ARG A 40 -12.61 22.80 15.82
CA ARG A 40 -11.31 23.30 16.25
C ARG A 40 -11.32 23.51 17.77
N LYS A 41 -10.47 22.78 18.47
CA LYS A 41 -10.34 22.91 19.93
C LYS A 41 -9.54 24.15 20.29
N LYS A 42 -9.93 24.86 21.36
CA LYS A 42 -9.09 25.87 21.99
C LYS A 42 -7.98 25.17 22.77
N VAL A 43 -6.74 25.59 22.56
CA VAL A 43 -5.56 25.06 23.26
C VAL A 43 -4.93 26.17 24.09
N LYS A 44 -4.29 25.80 25.21
CA LYS A 44 -3.45 26.72 25.96
C LYS A 44 -2.17 26.93 25.16
N GLU A 45 -2.08 28.05 24.46
CA GLU A 45 -0.93 28.37 23.62
C GLU A 45 0.36 28.48 24.44
N VAL A 46 1.46 28.02 23.84
CA VAL A 46 2.81 28.15 24.41
C VAL A 46 3.60 29.22 23.68
N LYS A 47 4.61 29.78 24.34
CA LYS A 47 5.60 30.65 23.69
C LYS A 47 6.51 29.81 22.79
N VAL A 48 6.24 29.84 21.49
CA VAL A 48 6.94 28.99 20.50
C VAL A 48 8.43 29.28 20.41
N GLU A 49 8.85 30.51 20.74
CA GLU A 49 10.25 30.92 20.78
C GLU A 49 11.05 30.09 21.78
N THR A 50 10.46 29.75 22.93
CA THR A 50 11.11 28.88 23.93
C THR A 50 11.38 27.48 23.38
N CYS A 51 10.54 26.99 22.49
CA CYS A 51 10.79 25.71 21.82
C CYS A 51 11.95 25.81 20.83
N PHE A 52 12.07 26.96 20.15
CA PHE A 52 13.10 27.20 19.14
C PHE A 52 14.51 27.35 19.69
N ASP A 53 14.67 27.49 21.01
CA ASP A 53 15.99 27.52 21.64
C ASP A 53 16.69 26.14 21.58
N CYS A 54 15.90 25.05 21.57
CA CYS A 54 16.42 23.67 21.42
C CYS A 54 16.09 23.05 20.05
N HIS A 55 15.07 23.56 19.36
CA HIS A 55 14.59 23.06 18.07
C HIS A 55 14.87 24.07 16.94
N ASP A 56 16.10 24.57 16.89
CA ASP A 56 16.52 25.73 16.09
C ASP A 56 16.82 25.42 14.62
N LYS A 57 17.29 24.21 14.32
CA LYS A 57 17.70 23.79 12.97
C LYS A 57 16.50 23.55 12.06
N GLU A 58 15.86 22.40 12.15
CA GLU A 58 14.81 22.02 11.21
C GLU A 58 13.46 22.65 11.58
N ILE A 59 13.05 22.53 12.85
CA ILE A 59 11.68 22.90 13.26
C ILE A 59 11.45 24.41 13.18
N LYS A 60 12.34 25.23 13.76
CA LYS A 60 12.26 26.69 13.68
C LYS A 60 12.28 27.17 12.24
N GLN A 61 13.14 26.60 11.40
CA GLN A 61 13.22 26.98 9.99
C GLN A 61 11.93 26.65 9.24
N PHE A 62 11.42 25.42 9.35
CA PHE A 62 10.19 25.00 8.68
C PHE A 62 8.99 25.79 9.16
N HIS A 63 8.86 25.97 10.47
CA HIS A 63 7.72 26.67 11.04
C HIS A 63 7.70 28.15 10.67
N LYS A 64 8.80 28.88 10.87
CA LYS A 64 8.84 30.33 10.60
C LYS A 64 8.68 30.68 9.12
N SER A 65 9.21 29.85 8.22
CA SER A 65 9.14 30.10 6.77
C SER A 65 7.87 29.55 6.10
N GLY A 66 7.16 28.64 6.76
CA GLY A 66 6.04 27.92 6.18
C GLY A 66 4.68 28.57 6.39
N LYS A 67 3.64 27.99 5.77
CA LYS A 67 2.25 28.47 5.92
C LYS A 67 1.66 28.20 7.31
N HIS A 68 2.34 27.40 8.12
CA HIS A 68 1.97 27.09 9.49
C HIS A 68 2.67 27.97 10.53
N ALA A 69 3.36 29.06 10.14
CA ALA A 69 4.01 29.99 11.07
C ALA A 69 3.08 30.56 12.17
N LYS A 70 1.76 30.58 11.95
CA LYS A 70 0.75 31.02 12.92
C LYS A 70 0.03 29.90 13.66
N VAL A 71 0.41 28.64 13.42
CA VAL A 71 -0.16 27.47 14.10
C VAL A 71 0.69 27.20 15.35
N ASN A 72 0.10 27.34 16.53
CA ASN A 72 0.81 27.13 17.80
C ASN A 72 1.17 25.63 17.99
N CYS A 73 2.32 25.34 18.61
CA CYS A 73 2.77 23.96 18.87
C CYS A 73 1.75 23.14 19.67
N ALA A 74 0.98 23.80 20.56
CA ALA A 74 -0.02 23.18 21.43
C ALA A 74 -1.19 22.52 20.67
N TYR A 75 -1.36 22.78 19.38
CA TYR A 75 -2.38 22.08 18.57
C TYR A 75 -2.03 20.63 18.28
N CYS A 76 -0.74 20.28 18.28
CA CYS A 76 -0.26 18.93 17.98
C CYS A 76 0.62 18.34 19.08
N HIS A 77 1.01 19.12 20.09
CA HIS A 77 1.88 18.66 21.17
C HIS A 77 1.26 18.91 22.54
N ASP A 78 1.32 17.91 23.40
CA ASP A 78 0.94 18.00 24.81
C ASP A 78 2.18 17.89 25.72
N GLY A 79 1.99 18.05 27.03
CA GLY A 79 3.07 17.88 28.02
C GLY A 79 4.21 18.91 27.90
N LEU A 80 4.05 19.95 27.07
CA LEU A 80 5.11 20.91 26.72
C LEU A 80 5.72 21.61 27.93
N GLU A 81 4.90 21.97 28.94
CA GLU A 81 5.41 22.63 30.15
C GLU A 81 6.37 21.74 30.95
N LYS A 82 6.05 20.45 31.08
CA LYS A 82 6.92 19.47 31.74
C LYS A 82 8.20 19.25 30.94
N HIS A 83 8.06 19.18 29.61
CA HIS A 83 9.20 19.01 28.71
C HIS A 83 10.20 20.17 28.81
N VAL A 84 9.71 21.41 28.74
CA VAL A 84 10.56 22.61 28.81
C VAL A 84 11.28 22.70 30.16
N LYS A 85 10.61 22.32 31.26
CA LYS A 85 11.20 22.36 32.61
C LYS A 85 12.33 21.33 32.81
N ALA A 86 12.22 20.16 32.18
CA ALA A 86 13.21 19.09 32.32
C ALA A 86 13.33 18.28 31.02
N PRO A 87 14.02 18.79 29.97
CA PRO A 87 14.09 18.10 28.68
C PRO A 87 14.78 16.75 28.80
N GLY A 88 14.08 15.67 28.44
CA GLY A 88 14.65 14.31 28.49
C GLY A 88 13.69 13.24 27.97
N PRO A 89 14.13 11.97 27.93
CA PRO A 89 13.30 10.85 27.47
C PRO A 89 11.96 10.72 28.22
N ASP A 90 11.97 10.95 29.54
CA ASP A 90 10.80 10.79 30.41
C ASP A 90 9.78 11.93 30.30
N THR A 91 10.18 13.06 29.74
CA THR A 91 9.34 14.26 29.59
C THR A 91 9.04 14.57 28.13
N ARG A 92 9.29 13.62 27.20
CA ARG A 92 9.00 13.80 25.77
C ARG A 92 7.52 14.21 25.60
N PRO A 93 7.24 15.27 24.82
CA PRO A 93 5.87 15.69 24.59
C PRO A 93 5.11 14.61 23.82
N GLY A 94 3.84 14.40 24.16
CA GLY A 94 2.91 13.70 23.29
C GLY A 94 2.83 14.44 21.96
N THR A 95 2.65 13.69 20.89
CA THR A 95 2.56 14.25 19.53
C THR A 95 1.37 13.65 18.82
N ASP A 96 0.40 14.49 18.52
CA ASP A 96 -0.79 14.13 17.77
C ASP A 96 -0.46 14.07 16.27
N VAL A 97 -0.51 12.85 15.74
CA VAL A 97 -0.36 12.55 14.31
C VAL A 97 -1.68 12.11 13.70
N SER A 98 -2.78 12.30 14.42
CA SER A 98 -4.10 11.83 14.03
C SER A 98 -4.68 12.62 12.83
N TRP A 99 -5.67 12.03 12.16
CA TRP A 99 -6.44 12.76 11.15
C TRP A 99 -7.15 13.95 11.77
N GLU A 100 -7.67 13.78 12.99
CA GLU A 100 -8.38 14.81 13.74
C GLU A 100 -7.50 16.02 14.01
N GLY A 101 -6.22 15.81 14.32
CA GLY A 101 -5.24 16.88 14.52
C GLY A 101 -5.20 17.88 13.36
N CYS A 102 -5.20 17.38 12.12
CA CYS A 102 -5.27 18.22 10.92
C CYS A 102 -6.71 18.67 10.59
N GLY A 103 -7.70 17.81 10.82
CA GLY A 103 -9.10 18.03 10.45
C GLY A 103 -9.74 19.24 11.11
N GLN A 104 -9.24 19.67 12.28
CA GLN A 104 -9.68 20.88 12.98
C GLN A 104 -9.60 22.15 12.11
N CYS A 105 -8.59 22.24 11.24
CA CYS A 105 -8.35 23.39 10.36
C CYS A 105 -8.57 23.06 8.87
N HIS A 106 -8.55 21.78 8.50
CA HIS A 106 -8.60 21.30 7.11
C HIS A 106 -9.80 20.39 6.87
N GLN A 107 -11.00 20.89 7.20
CA GLN A 107 -12.24 20.10 7.21
C GLN A 107 -12.59 19.52 5.84
N ASP A 108 -12.43 20.28 4.75
CA ASP A 108 -12.76 19.83 3.39
C ASP A 108 -11.85 18.65 2.96
N GLN A 109 -10.55 18.75 3.23
CA GLN A 109 -9.58 17.69 2.97
C GLN A 109 -9.87 16.46 3.84
N TYR A 110 -10.11 16.64 5.14
CA TYR A 110 -10.46 15.57 6.07
C TYR A 110 -11.72 14.80 5.62
N ASN A 111 -12.80 15.53 5.33
CA ASN A 111 -14.08 14.93 4.97
C ASN A 111 -14.01 14.19 3.63
N THR A 112 -13.22 14.68 2.67
CA THR A 112 -13.02 13.98 1.38
C THR A 112 -12.08 12.78 1.51
N PHE A 113 -11.08 12.83 2.40
CA PHE A 113 -10.23 11.68 2.70
C PHE A 113 -11.01 10.51 3.31
N LEU A 114 -11.92 10.77 4.25
CA LEU A 114 -12.77 9.75 4.89
C LEU A 114 -14.05 9.42 4.10
N LYS A 115 -14.17 9.89 2.86
CA LYS A 115 -15.32 9.57 2.03
C LYS A 115 -15.26 8.11 1.59
N GLU A 116 -16.36 7.38 1.77
CA GLU A 116 -16.45 5.96 1.47
C GLU A 116 -16.41 5.68 -0.06
N THR A 117 -15.79 4.56 -0.43
CA THR A 117 -15.59 4.17 -1.85
C THR A 117 -16.54 3.04 -2.27
N HIS A 118 -17.86 3.26 -2.18
CA HIS A 118 -18.88 2.21 -2.40
C HIS A 118 -18.80 1.43 -3.74
N HIS A 119 -18.14 1.98 -4.77
CA HIS A 119 -17.91 1.31 -6.04
C HIS A 119 -16.76 0.29 -6.03
N ARG A 120 -16.09 0.12 -4.88
CA ARG A 120 -15.02 -0.86 -4.64
C ARG A 120 -15.40 -1.73 -3.43
N PRO A 121 -15.88 -2.96 -3.67
CA PRO A 121 -16.24 -3.86 -2.59
C PRO A 121 -15.06 -4.15 -1.66
N ALA A 122 -15.34 -4.35 -0.38
CA ALA A 122 -14.36 -4.92 0.54
C ALA A 122 -14.15 -6.40 0.22
N ARG A 123 -12.95 -6.92 0.50
CA ARG A 123 -12.64 -8.36 0.38
C ARG A 123 -12.86 -8.95 -1.03
N ASP A 124 -12.67 -8.12 -2.06
CA ASP A 124 -12.75 -8.53 -3.47
C ASP A 124 -11.47 -9.24 -3.91
N GLU A 125 -11.42 -10.56 -3.76
CA GLU A 125 -10.25 -11.39 -4.08
C GLU A 125 -9.83 -11.26 -5.57
N LYS A 126 -8.55 -10.99 -5.83
CA LYS A 126 -8.05 -10.78 -7.21
C LYS A 126 -8.04 -12.05 -8.05
N SER A 127 -8.07 -13.22 -7.42
CA SER A 127 -8.14 -14.53 -8.10
C SER A 127 -9.56 -14.96 -8.49
N GLN A 128 -10.57 -14.14 -8.24
CA GLN A 128 -11.92 -14.33 -8.79
C GLN A 128 -11.90 -14.31 -10.33
N LEU A 129 -12.91 -14.94 -10.96
CA LEU A 129 -13.01 -15.06 -12.42
C LEU A 129 -13.00 -13.71 -13.15
N THR A 130 -13.52 -12.66 -12.51
CA THR A 130 -13.59 -11.28 -13.03
C THR A 130 -12.39 -10.42 -12.60
N GLY A 131 -11.50 -10.97 -11.79
CA GLY A 131 -10.37 -10.30 -11.18
C GLY A 131 -9.21 -10.01 -12.13
N ARG A 132 -8.04 -9.66 -11.56
CA ARG A 132 -6.83 -9.38 -12.35
C ARG A 132 -6.04 -10.63 -12.69
N SER A 133 -6.09 -11.65 -11.83
CA SER A 133 -5.43 -12.95 -12.00
C SER A 133 -6.34 -14.11 -11.63
N PRO A 134 -7.44 -14.35 -12.36
CA PRO A 134 -8.32 -15.50 -12.16
C PRO A 134 -7.62 -16.84 -11.90
N ASN A 135 -8.15 -17.60 -10.94
CA ASN A 135 -7.77 -19.00 -10.75
C ASN A 135 -8.14 -19.86 -11.98
N PRO A 136 -7.37 -20.93 -12.27
CA PRO A 136 -6.31 -21.51 -11.43
C PRO A 136 -4.94 -20.84 -11.56
N TYR A 137 -4.79 -19.79 -12.37
CA TYR A 137 -3.47 -19.23 -12.66
C TYR A 137 -2.81 -18.61 -11.44
N TRP A 138 -3.53 -17.83 -10.63
CA TRP A 138 -2.94 -17.19 -9.46
C TRP A 138 -2.32 -18.20 -8.50
N ASP A 139 -3.10 -19.17 -8.02
CA ASP A 139 -2.62 -20.13 -7.04
C ASP A 139 -1.50 -21.02 -7.58
N LYS A 140 -1.52 -21.33 -8.89
CA LYS A 140 -0.45 -22.10 -9.52
C LYS A 140 0.84 -21.28 -9.67
N LEU A 141 0.77 -20.07 -10.22
CA LEU A 141 1.94 -19.24 -10.52
C LEU A 141 2.57 -18.62 -9.26
N MET A 142 1.78 -18.44 -8.20
CA MET A 142 2.22 -17.92 -6.90
C MET A 142 2.46 -19.02 -5.86
N MET A 143 2.50 -20.29 -6.27
CA MET A 143 2.52 -21.42 -5.34
C MET A 143 3.76 -21.38 -4.44
N GLY A 144 3.52 -21.42 -3.13
CA GLY A 144 4.55 -21.28 -2.10
C GLY A 144 4.63 -19.89 -1.50
N HIS A 145 3.92 -18.90 -2.06
CA HIS A 145 3.85 -17.55 -1.51
C HIS A 145 2.59 -17.32 -0.65
N GLY A 146 2.72 -16.50 0.40
CA GLY A 146 1.63 -16.20 1.35
C GLY A 146 0.44 -15.45 0.73
N PHE A 147 0.60 -14.86 -0.45
CA PHE A 147 -0.49 -14.18 -1.15
C PHE A 147 -1.52 -15.15 -1.77
N THR A 148 -1.24 -16.45 -1.80
CA THR A 148 -2.24 -17.49 -2.13
C THR A 148 -3.26 -17.70 -1.02
N LYS A 149 -3.07 -17.10 0.17
CA LYS A 149 -4.04 -17.18 1.27
C LYS A 149 -5.19 -16.20 1.11
N GLU A 150 -4.86 -14.96 0.73
CA GLU A 150 -5.85 -13.93 0.37
C GLU A 150 -5.12 -12.78 -0.30
N HIS A 151 -5.64 -12.29 -1.43
CA HIS A 151 -5.12 -11.12 -2.14
C HIS A 151 -6.23 -10.26 -2.77
N ASN A 152 -6.88 -9.45 -1.93
CA ASN A 152 -7.93 -8.55 -2.39
C ASN A 152 -7.44 -7.36 -3.24
N ALA A 153 -8.34 -6.88 -4.10
CA ALA A 153 -8.27 -5.59 -4.75
C ALA A 153 -8.30 -4.45 -3.73
N THR A 154 -7.75 -3.30 -4.11
CA THR A 154 -7.64 -2.12 -3.23
C THR A 154 -8.99 -1.41 -3.09
N ARG A 155 -9.32 -0.98 -1.87
CA ARG A 155 -10.45 -0.06 -1.58
C ARG A 155 -9.95 1.27 -1.00
N GLY A 156 -10.84 2.06 -0.39
CA GLY A 156 -10.55 3.39 0.16
C GLY A 156 -9.35 3.45 1.10
N HIS A 157 -8.59 4.55 1.04
CA HIS A 157 -7.38 4.74 1.84
C HIS A 157 -7.64 4.78 3.35
N ASP A 158 -8.83 5.21 3.78
CA ASP A 158 -9.24 5.19 5.18
C ASP A 158 -9.25 3.76 5.76
N LYS A 159 -9.42 2.74 4.91
CA LYS A 159 -9.48 1.32 5.30
C LYS A 159 -8.12 0.63 5.34
N MET A 160 -7.04 1.25 4.88
CA MET A 160 -5.80 0.51 4.57
C MET A 160 -5.19 -0.21 5.78
N LEU A 161 -5.27 0.36 6.98
CA LEU A 161 -4.73 -0.25 8.20
C LEU A 161 -5.67 -1.36 8.72
N ILE A 162 -6.99 -1.13 8.65
CA ILE A 162 -8.01 -2.14 8.97
C ILE A 162 -7.82 -3.38 8.08
N ASP A 163 -7.68 -3.17 6.77
CA ASP A 163 -7.51 -4.27 5.82
C ASP A 163 -6.17 -4.99 6.00
N GLN A 164 -5.09 -4.25 6.28
CA GLN A 164 -3.80 -4.87 6.60
C GLN A 164 -3.89 -5.81 7.82
N PHE A 165 -4.73 -5.47 8.81
CA PHE A 165 -4.85 -6.27 10.03
C PHE A 165 -5.77 -7.47 9.83
N ALA A 166 -6.85 -7.27 9.08
CA ALA A 166 -7.90 -8.25 8.90
C ALA A 166 -7.59 -9.28 7.78
N VAL A 167 -6.68 -8.97 6.86
CA VAL A 167 -6.34 -9.88 5.75
C VAL A 167 -5.66 -11.16 6.24
N ASP A 168 -6.12 -12.31 5.74
CA ASP A 168 -5.78 -13.65 6.21
C ASP A 168 -4.30 -13.97 6.01
N ARG A 169 -3.64 -13.35 5.04
CA ARG A 169 -2.19 -13.49 4.85
C ARG A 169 -1.33 -12.75 5.88
N ALA A 170 -1.90 -11.78 6.61
CA ALA A 170 -1.11 -10.84 7.41
C ALA A 170 -0.89 -11.33 8.84
N PHE A 171 -1.94 -11.31 9.68
CA PHE A 171 -1.85 -11.61 11.11
C PHE A 171 -2.45 -12.96 11.51
N GLY A 172 -2.60 -13.87 10.54
CA GLY A 172 -3.09 -15.22 10.80
C GLY A 172 -4.51 -15.28 11.35
N GLY A 173 -5.33 -14.26 11.11
CA GLY A 173 -6.68 -14.15 11.69
C GLY A 173 -6.74 -13.61 13.13
N ARG A 174 -5.64 -13.07 13.69
CA ARG A 174 -5.62 -12.46 15.03
C ARG A 174 -6.61 -11.29 15.19
N PHE A 175 -6.64 -10.39 14.21
CA PHE A 175 -7.49 -9.19 14.26
C PHE A 175 -8.76 -9.44 13.45
N GLN A 176 -9.92 -9.31 14.08
CA GLN A 176 -11.22 -9.61 13.49
C GLN A 176 -12.21 -8.47 13.72
N GLY A 177 -13.21 -8.35 12.85
CA GLY A 177 -14.28 -7.36 13.01
C GLY A 177 -15.05 -7.58 14.31
N LYS A 178 -15.17 -6.55 15.15
CA LYS A 178 -15.94 -6.63 16.41
C LYS A 178 -17.40 -7.03 16.18
N ASN A 179 -17.97 -6.55 15.08
CA ASN A 179 -19.36 -6.80 14.68
C ASN A 179 -19.44 -7.80 13.50
N GLY A 180 -18.51 -8.77 13.47
CA GLY A 180 -18.38 -9.69 12.34
C GLY A 180 -18.16 -8.93 11.03
N TRP A 181 -18.79 -9.40 9.95
CA TRP A 181 -18.65 -8.82 8.60
C TRP A 181 -19.13 -7.37 8.45
N GLN A 182 -19.93 -6.86 9.40
CA GLN A 182 -20.36 -5.46 9.37
C GLN A 182 -19.19 -4.47 9.47
N TYR A 183 -18.03 -4.90 9.99
CA TYR A 183 -16.80 -4.11 10.04
C TYR A 183 -16.42 -3.51 8.66
N THR A 184 -16.83 -4.16 7.57
CA THR A 184 -16.59 -3.69 6.19
C THR A 184 -17.25 -2.34 5.88
N LEU A 185 -18.36 -2.02 6.57
CA LEU A 185 -19.12 -0.77 6.46
C LEU A 185 -18.67 0.28 7.49
N GLU A 186 -17.81 -0.10 8.44
CA GLU A 186 -17.42 0.78 9.54
C GLU A 186 -16.30 1.74 9.13
N GLN A 187 -16.34 2.94 9.69
CA GLN A 187 -15.29 3.96 9.56
C GLN A 187 -14.67 4.19 10.95
N GLY A 188 -13.37 4.52 10.99
CA GLY A 188 -12.71 4.90 12.23
C GLY A 188 -11.29 4.37 12.36
N LYS A 189 -10.77 4.40 13.58
CA LYS A 189 -9.45 3.85 13.91
C LYS A 189 -9.53 2.33 13.96
N VAL A 190 -8.40 1.67 13.76
CA VAL A 190 -8.33 0.22 13.58
C VAL A 190 -8.94 -0.54 14.76
N PHE A 191 -8.66 -0.11 16.00
CA PHE A 191 -9.20 -0.74 17.21
C PHE A 191 -10.59 -0.23 17.62
N ASP A 192 -11.19 0.72 16.88
CA ASP A 192 -12.61 0.99 17.00
C ASP A 192 -13.41 -0.10 16.28
N VAL A 193 -12.89 -0.56 15.13
CA VAL A 193 -13.53 -1.49 14.19
C VAL A 193 -13.16 -2.95 14.43
N LEU A 194 -11.89 -3.22 14.72
CA LEU A 194 -11.34 -4.55 14.94
C LEU A 194 -11.04 -4.81 16.42
N GLU A 195 -11.07 -6.08 16.81
CA GLU A 195 -10.57 -6.57 18.09
C GLU A 195 -9.36 -7.49 17.87
N ASP A 196 -8.42 -7.46 18.82
CA ASP A 196 -7.39 -8.48 18.94
C ASP A 196 -7.97 -9.68 19.70
N LYS A 197 -8.12 -10.82 19.02
CA LYS A 197 -8.66 -12.04 19.63
C LYS A 197 -7.72 -12.68 20.65
N PHE A 198 -6.46 -12.24 20.71
CA PHE A 198 -5.44 -12.80 21.60
C PHE A 198 -4.65 -11.69 22.32
N PRO A 199 -5.29 -10.83 23.13
CA PRO A 199 -4.66 -9.62 23.68
C PRO A 199 -3.56 -9.91 24.71
N LYS A 200 -3.56 -11.11 25.31
CA LYS A 200 -2.59 -11.53 26.32
C LYS A 200 -1.31 -12.17 25.74
N ASP A 201 -1.24 -12.35 24.43
CA ASP A 201 -0.18 -13.06 23.72
C ASP A 201 0.29 -12.24 22.53
N ASN A 202 1.61 -12.07 22.35
CA ASN A 202 2.19 -11.36 21.20
C ASN A 202 2.78 -12.29 20.13
N GLU A 203 2.62 -13.62 20.23
CA GLU A 203 3.13 -14.56 19.24
C GLU A 203 2.47 -14.34 17.87
N HIS A 204 3.33 -14.21 16.85
CA HIS A 204 2.92 -14.01 15.46
C HIS A 204 2.94 -15.32 14.69
N LYS A 205 1.76 -15.93 14.54
CA LYS A 205 1.57 -17.19 13.79
C LYS A 205 0.17 -17.27 13.17
N PRO A 206 -0.07 -18.17 12.20
CA PRO A 206 -1.43 -18.53 11.79
C PRO A 206 -2.27 -18.98 12.99
N ARG A 207 -3.45 -18.39 13.18
CA ARG A 207 -4.42 -18.73 14.24
C ARG A 207 -5.68 -19.39 13.67
N ILE A 208 -5.92 -19.26 12.37
CA ILE A 208 -7.01 -19.92 11.65
C ILE A 208 -6.47 -20.73 10.46
N PRO A 209 -7.17 -21.80 10.03
CA PRO A 209 -6.83 -22.51 8.80
C PRO A 209 -6.79 -21.59 7.58
N GLN A 210 -5.96 -21.93 6.59
CA GLN A 210 -5.80 -21.15 5.35
C GLN A 210 -5.39 -19.68 5.55
N SER A 211 -4.75 -19.34 6.67
CA SER A 211 -4.14 -18.04 6.90
C SER A 211 -2.60 -18.10 6.87
N ALA A 212 -1.95 -16.94 6.86
CA ALA A 212 -0.50 -16.80 7.00
C ALA A 212 -0.13 -15.68 7.99
N ALA A 213 1.12 -15.72 8.45
CA ALA A 213 1.73 -14.73 9.32
C ALA A 213 2.81 -13.94 8.54
N ALA A 214 2.41 -13.27 7.45
CA ALA A 214 3.36 -12.57 6.58
C ALA A 214 3.59 -11.10 6.98
N ALA A 215 2.81 -10.56 7.92
CA ALA A 215 3.01 -9.19 8.38
C ALA A 215 4.36 -9.04 9.10
N ASN A 216 4.99 -7.88 8.95
CA ASN A 216 6.17 -7.49 9.69
C ASN A 216 6.18 -5.96 9.88
N PRO A 217 7.11 -5.41 10.69
CA PRO A 217 7.12 -3.98 10.98
C PRO A 217 7.26 -3.09 9.74
N THR A 218 7.99 -3.53 8.70
CA THR A 218 8.16 -2.77 7.45
C THR A 218 6.83 -2.61 6.71
N CYS A 219 5.95 -3.62 6.72
CA CYS A 219 4.63 -3.54 6.08
C CYS A 219 3.84 -2.31 6.54
N LEU A 220 3.94 -1.99 7.83
CA LEU A 220 3.17 -0.91 8.45
C LEU A 220 3.64 0.48 8.01
N GLN A 221 4.87 0.63 7.53
CA GLN A 221 5.41 1.93 7.05
C GLN A 221 4.65 2.48 5.84
N CYS A 222 4.02 1.61 5.04
CA CYS A 222 3.14 1.99 3.92
C CYS A 222 1.65 2.03 4.32
N LYS A 223 1.32 1.88 5.60
CA LYS A 223 -0.06 1.84 6.11
C LYS A 223 -0.32 2.95 7.13
N THR A 224 0.66 3.25 7.96
CA THR A 224 0.57 4.30 8.98
C THR A 224 1.95 4.89 9.32
N GLN A 225 1.95 6.15 9.74
CA GLN A 225 3.08 6.87 10.31
C GLN A 225 2.77 7.30 11.76
N ASP A 226 1.86 6.59 12.44
CA ASP A 226 1.64 6.74 13.89
C ASP A 226 2.94 6.56 14.69
N ASN A 227 3.85 5.74 14.16
CA ASN A 227 5.14 5.43 14.76
C ASN A 227 6.31 6.23 14.18
N ILE A 228 6.07 7.35 13.48
CA ILE A 228 7.13 8.16 12.84
C ILE A 228 8.20 8.69 13.82
N LEU A 229 7.86 8.80 15.11
CA LEU A 229 8.78 9.22 16.19
C LEU A 229 9.34 8.04 17.02
N LYS A 230 9.03 6.81 16.61
CA LYS A 230 9.38 5.56 17.31
C LYS A 230 10.19 4.60 16.43
N TRP A 231 10.30 4.89 15.14
CA TRP A 231 10.97 4.09 14.11
C TRP A 231 12.23 4.81 13.62
N GLY A 232 13.39 4.17 13.74
CA GLY A 232 14.66 4.67 13.19
C GLY A 232 14.69 4.58 11.67
N TYR A 233 15.56 5.36 11.01
CA TYR A 233 15.69 5.36 9.56
C TYR A 233 15.95 3.93 9.03
N LEU A 234 15.16 3.53 8.03
CA LEU A 234 15.09 2.18 7.46
C LEU A 234 14.62 1.08 8.41
N GLY A 235 14.33 1.40 9.68
CA GLY A 235 14.07 0.42 10.73
C GLY A 235 15.31 -0.35 11.14
N ASP A 236 16.48 0.28 11.09
CA ASP A 236 17.73 -0.31 11.54
C ASP A 236 17.62 -0.84 12.98
N PRO A 237 17.87 -2.14 13.23
CA PRO A 237 17.88 -2.72 14.58
C PRO A 237 18.81 -2.00 15.57
N GLU A 238 19.90 -1.38 15.10
CA GLU A 238 20.80 -0.61 15.96
C GLU A 238 20.11 0.64 16.56
N ALA A 239 19.04 1.13 15.93
CA ALA A 239 18.24 2.23 16.48
C ALA A 239 17.56 1.85 17.81
N LEU A 240 17.29 0.56 18.07
CA LEU A 240 16.70 0.10 19.33
C LEU A 240 17.63 0.41 20.51
N LYS A 241 18.94 0.19 20.34
CA LYS A 241 19.97 0.51 21.35
C LYS A 241 20.10 2.02 21.60
N LYS A 242 19.61 2.83 20.66
CA LYS A 242 19.60 4.30 20.69
C LYS A 242 18.25 4.90 21.09
N GLY A 243 17.33 4.07 21.58
CA GLY A 243 16.04 4.51 22.13
C GLY A 243 14.88 4.57 21.13
N ALA A 244 15.03 4.00 19.93
CA ALA A 244 13.87 3.71 19.08
C ALA A 244 13.02 2.60 19.72
N THR A 245 11.71 2.68 19.56
CA THR A 245 10.79 1.65 20.09
C THR A 245 10.72 0.45 19.16
N PHE A 246 10.76 0.71 17.84
CA PHE A 246 10.55 -0.30 16.82
C PHE A 246 11.62 -0.26 15.72
N ALA A 247 11.91 -1.43 15.19
CA ALA A 247 12.80 -1.70 14.07
C ALA A 247 12.22 -2.84 13.21
N ARG A 248 12.87 -3.18 12.09
CA ARG A 248 12.43 -4.29 11.22
C ARG A 248 12.36 -5.64 11.95
N THR A 249 13.19 -5.83 12.97
CA THR A 249 13.27 -7.05 13.80
C THR A 249 12.28 -7.08 14.96
N SER A 250 11.49 -6.02 15.18
CA SER A 250 10.51 -5.99 16.26
C SER A 250 9.36 -6.96 16.03
N ASN A 251 8.73 -7.40 17.13
CA ASN A 251 7.48 -8.16 17.03
C ASN A 251 6.38 -7.28 16.43
N VAL A 252 5.89 -7.65 15.24
CA VAL A 252 4.89 -6.86 14.51
C VAL A 252 3.54 -6.76 15.24
N VAL A 253 3.19 -7.70 16.12
CA VAL A 253 1.96 -7.61 16.92
C VAL A 253 2.04 -6.42 17.88
N ASP A 254 3.20 -6.18 18.47
CA ASP A 254 3.42 -5.04 19.35
C ASP A 254 3.47 -3.73 18.56
N VAL A 255 4.04 -3.74 17.36
CA VAL A 255 3.96 -2.58 16.44
C VAL A 255 2.50 -2.31 16.07
N ALA A 256 1.72 -3.33 15.69
CA ALA A 256 0.32 -3.20 15.31
C ALA A 256 -0.53 -2.59 16.44
N ARG A 257 -0.38 -3.08 17.67
CA ARG A 257 -1.04 -2.57 18.88
C ARG A 257 -0.71 -1.11 19.20
N SER A 258 0.44 -0.61 18.72
CA SER A 258 0.85 0.79 18.92
C SER A 258 0.29 1.77 17.88
N THR A 259 -0.47 1.29 16.90
CA THR A 259 -1.04 2.08 15.80
C THR A 259 -2.55 2.25 15.98
N ALA A 260 -3.10 3.29 15.35
CA ALA A 260 -4.50 3.64 15.44
C ALA A 260 -5.14 3.87 14.07
N GLN A 261 -4.47 4.55 13.15
CA GLN A 261 -5.09 5.02 11.91
C GLN A 261 -4.25 4.77 10.67
N GLY A 262 -4.92 4.61 9.53
CA GLY A 262 -4.25 4.48 8.22
C GLY A 262 -3.89 5.83 7.61
N PHE A 263 -2.79 5.95 6.90
CA PHE A 263 -2.45 7.12 6.07
C PHE A 263 -2.62 8.48 6.76
N ASN A 264 -1.73 8.81 7.69
CA ASN A 264 -1.71 10.11 8.34
C ASN A 264 -1.51 11.26 7.33
N CYS A 265 -2.11 12.42 7.54
CA CYS A 265 -1.91 13.60 6.68
C CYS A 265 -0.42 13.99 6.55
N ILE A 266 0.35 13.68 7.58
CA ILE A 266 1.78 13.97 7.70
C ILE A 266 2.66 13.13 6.75
N TYR A 267 2.13 12.14 6.02
CA TYR A 267 2.89 11.44 4.97
C TYR A 267 3.37 12.42 3.88
N CYS A 268 2.48 13.32 3.47
CA CYS A 268 2.69 14.17 2.29
C CYS A 268 2.94 15.64 2.65
N HIS A 269 2.53 16.05 3.86
CA HIS A 269 2.61 17.44 4.32
C HIS A 269 3.47 17.54 5.57
N ASP A 270 4.47 18.41 5.56
CA ASP A 270 5.19 18.73 6.77
C ASP A 270 4.27 19.47 7.76
N PRO A 271 4.08 18.98 9.00
CA PRO A 271 3.17 19.63 9.93
C PRO A 271 3.69 20.97 10.45
N HIS A 272 4.99 21.25 10.36
CA HIS A 272 5.59 22.49 10.87
C HIS A 272 5.52 23.60 9.82
N GLY A 273 5.83 23.30 8.55
CA GLY A 273 5.87 24.27 7.47
C GLY A 273 4.70 24.22 6.47
N ALA A 274 3.88 23.18 6.50
CA ALA A 274 2.88 22.84 5.48
C ALA A 274 3.47 22.69 4.06
N THR A 275 4.73 22.29 3.98
CA THR A 275 5.47 22.07 2.72
C THR A 275 5.27 20.63 2.23
N PRO A 276 5.32 20.39 0.90
CA PRO A 276 5.27 19.05 0.36
C PRO A 276 6.50 18.25 0.77
N ARG A 277 6.30 17.02 1.22
CA ARG A 277 7.38 16.13 1.66
C ARG A 277 7.11 14.67 1.34
N ILE A 278 8.14 13.86 1.56
CA ILE A 278 8.07 12.42 1.76
C ILE A 278 8.69 12.06 3.11
N VAL A 279 8.16 11.03 3.76
CA VAL A 279 8.64 10.48 5.04
C VAL A 279 9.00 9.00 4.94
N ARG A 280 8.61 8.31 3.85
CA ARG A 280 8.96 6.91 3.64
C ARG A 280 10.46 6.76 3.43
N ASP A 281 11.13 6.22 4.44
CA ASP A 281 12.57 5.94 4.47
C ASP A 281 13.06 5.10 3.29
N GLY A 282 12.33 4.06 2.86
CA GLY A 282 12.66 3.25 1.68
C GLY A 282 12.71 4.06 0.38
N LEU A 283 11.76 4.99 0.18
CA LEU A 283 11.80 5.89 -0.97
C LEU A 283 12.95 6.88 -0.86
N ILE A 284 13.15 7.49 0.32
CA ILE A 284 14.27 8.42 0.54
C ILE A 284 15.59 7.71 0.23
N GLN A 285 15.79 6.47 0.69
CA GLN A 285 16.96 5.66 0.39
C GLN A 285 17.12 5.44 -1.11
N ALA A 286 16.05 5.11 -1.83
CA ALA A 286 16.13 4.88 -3.27
C ALA A 286 16.53 6.15 -4.04
N LEU A 287 16.11 7.33 -3.56
CA LEU A 287 16.41 8.61 -4.18
C LEU A 287 17.78 9.20 -3.76
N THR A 288 18.45 8.63 -2.76
CA THR A 288 19.75 9.13 -2.27
C THR A 288 20.88 8.12 -2.25
N ARG A 289 20.64 6.88 -2.66
CA ARG A 289 21.70 5.86 -2.77
C ARG A 289 22.69 6.22 -3.88
N ALA A 290 23.95 5.80 -3.70
CA ALA A 290 25.07 6.27 -4.49
C ALA A 290 25.02 5.86 -5.97
N GLU A 291 24.35 4.75 -6.27
CA GLU A 291 24.22 4.22 -7.64
C GLU A 291 23.45 5.18 -8.54
N GLY A 292 22.55 6.00 -7.99
CA GLY A 292 21.84 7.03 -8.75
C GLY A 292 21.06 6.49 -9.95
N ASP A 293 20.48 5.29 -9.82
CA ASP A 293 20.06 4.46 -10.96
C ASP A 293 18.53 4.24 -11.06
N THR A 294 17.76 5.11 -10.40
CA THR A 294 16.29 5.07 -10.38
C THR A 294 15.67 5.85 -11.52
N LEU A 295 14.37 5.63 -11.77
CA LEU A 295 13.59 6.42 -12.71
C LEU A 295 13.62 7.93 -12.38
N TRP A 296 13.69 8.28 -11.10
CA TRP A 296 13.82 9.68 -10.68
C TRP A 296 15.16 10.28 -11.12
N HIS A 297 16.28 9.57 -10.95
CA HIS A 297 17.60 10.06 -11.37
C HIS A 297 17.68 10.27 -12.89
N ASN A 298 17.03 9.39 -13.65
CA ASN A 298 16.98 9.44 -15.10
C ASN A 298 16.06 10.55 -15.65
N ASP A 299 15.24 11.17 -14.82
CA ASP A 299 14.39 12.30 -15.21
C ASP A 299 15.17 13.65 -15.08
N PRO A 300 15.47 14.33 -16.20
CA PRO A 300 16.12 15.63 -16.16
C PRO A 300 15.23 16.75 -15.57
N LYS A 301 13.91 16.53 -15.51
CA LYS A 301 12.91 17.46 -14.94
C LYS A 301 12.46 17.06 -13.54
N ARG A 302 13.14 16.09 -12.93
CA ARG A 302 12.81 15.55 -11.61
C ARG A 302 12.67 16.66 -10.57
N THR A 303 11.71 16.48 -9.68
CA THR A 303 11.57 17.36 -8.51
C THR A 303 12.74 17.12 -7.57
N LYS A 304 13.51 18.17 -7.27
CA LYS A 304 14.61 18.08 -6.31
C LYS A 304 14.08 17.80 -4.90
N ILE A 305 14.86 17.05 -4.14
CA ILE A 305 14.56 16.74 -2.74
C ILE A 305 15.70 17.25 -1.85
N THR A 306 15.34 17.72 -0.67
CA THR A 306 16.29 18.05 0.40
C THR A 306 16.03 17.13 1.57
N VAL A 307 16.99 16.26 1.89
CA VAL A 307 16.87 15.31 3.00
C VAL A 307 17.30 15.95 4.30
N HIS A 308 16.46 15.80 5.32
CA HIS A 308 16.71 16.28 6.67
C HIS A 308 16.75 15.12 7.65
N THR A 309 17.79 15.07 8.47
CA THR A 309 17.89 14.14 9.60
C THR A 309 17.20 14.77 10.81
N MET A 310 16.07 14.20 11.23
CA MET A 310 15.22 14.74 12.30
C MET A 310 15.51 14.03 13.64
N GLY A 311 16.72 14.16 14.16
CA GLY A 311 17.24 13.36 15.29
C GLY A 311 17.41 14.12 16.61
N LEU A 312 16.36 14.18 17.44
CA LEU A 312 16.44 14.66 18.84
C LEU A 312 15.98 13.60 19.85
N ARG A 313 15.85 12.35 19.40
CA ARG A 313 15.33 11.22 20.21
C ARG A 313 16.37 10.11 20.44
N GLY A 314 17.65 10.39 20.17
CA GLY A 314 18.76 9.46 20.33
C GLY A 314 19.09 8.65 19.07
N PHE A 315 18.14 8.55 18.14
CA PHE A 315 18.30 7.86 16.86
C PHE A 315 17.91 8.76 15.69
N ASP A 316 18.45 8.44 14.52
CA ASP A 316 18.17 9.16 13.29
C ASP A 316 16.85 8.68 12.67
N ARG A 317 16.06 9.63 12.23
CA ARG A 317 14.96 9.45 11.27
C ARG A 317 15.13 10.49 10.19
N LYS A 318 14.67 10.24 8.98
CA LYS A 318 14.81 11.19 7.87
C LYS A 318 13.47 11.51 7.25
N ILE A 319 13.35 12.75 6.78
CA ILE A 319 12.30 13.19 5.87
C ILE A 319 12.97 13.84 4.66
N ALA A 320 12.26 13.96 3.54
CA ALA A 320 12.72 14.79 2.43
C ALA A 320 11.67 15.82 2.04
N ILE A 321 12.06 17.10 2.06
CA ILE A 321 11.24 18.20 1.58
C ILE A 321 11.37 18.26 0.06
N LEU A 322 10.24 18.44 -0.63
CA LEU A 322 10.20 18.53 -2.08
C LEU A 322 10.28 20.01 -2.51
N GLU A 323 11.07 20.30 -3.55
CA GLU A 323 11.17 21.64 -4.15
C GLU A 323 9.82 22.18 -4.65
N LYS A 324 8.96 21.27 -5.12
CA LYS A 324 7.58 21.54 -5.56
C LYS A 324 6.69 20.35 -5.23
N TYR A 325 5.37 20.55 -5.29
CA TYR A 325 4.42 19.44 -5.20
C TYR A 325 4.66 18.47 -6.36
N ASP A 326 4.98 17.22 -6.03
CA ASP A 326 5.14 16.13 -7.00
C ASP A 326 4.47 14.87 -6.47
N THR A 327 3.26 14.61 -6.98
CA THR A 327 2.45 13.48 -6.54
C THR A 327 3.01 12.14 -7.00
N LYS A 328 3.91 12.10 -7.99
CA LYS A 328 4.64 10.86 -8.32
C LYS A 328 5.48 10.39 -7.13
N LEU A 329 6.12 11.33 -6.42
CA LEU A 329 6.91 11.03 -5.23
C LEU A 329 6.04 10.86 -3.98
N GLN A 330 5.00 11.68 -3.80
CA GLN A 330 4.12 11.56 -2.63
C GLN A 330 3.32 10.26 -2.63
N CYS A 331 2.76 9.87 -3.78
CA CYS A 331 2.08 8.58 -3.94
C CYS A 331 3.08 7.42 -3.97
N GLY A 332 4.28 7.64 -4.53
CA GLY A 332 5.38 6.67 -4.56
C GLY A 332 6.00 6.34 -3.20
N GLN A 333 5.49 6.92 -2.10
CA GLN A 333 5.81 6.45 -0.75
C GLN A 333 5.21 5.06 -0.46
N CYS A 334 4.14 4.71 -1.17
CA CYS A 334 3.46 3.44 -0.99
C CYS A 334 3.21 2.75 -2.34
N HIS A 335 2.75 3.47 -3.36
CA HIS A 335 2.41 2.93 -4.68
C HIS A 335 3.65 2.68 -5.54
N VAL A 336 4.48 1.75 -5.08
CA VAL A 336 5.75 1.32 -5.67
C VAL A 336 5.94 -0.19 -5.54
N GLU A 337 6.87 -0.73 -6.32
CA GLU A 337 7.51 -2.01 -6.04
C GLU A 337 8.39 -1.89 -4.78
N TYR A 338 8.42 -2.93 -3.95
CA TYR A 338 9.25 -2.92 -2.76
C TYR A 338 9.57 -4.32 -2.22
N ASN A 339 10.68 -4.42 -1.48
CA ASN A 339 10.85 -5.44 -0.47
C ASN A 339 10.34 -4.93 0.89
N CYS A 340 9.47 -5.71 1.51
CA CYS A 340 9.11 -5.51 2.92
C CYS A 340 9.11 -6.83 3.68
N ASN A 341 9.93 -7.80 3.29
CA ASN A 341 9.91 -9.17 3.80
C ASN A 341 11.31 -9.75 3.78
N ASP A 342 11.48 -10.85 4.51
CA ASP A 342 12.62 -11.74 4.39
C ASP A 342 12.58 -12.52 3.06
N GLY A 343 13.71 -13.05 2.64
CA GLY A 343 13.85 -13.70 1.32
C GLY A 343 15.10 -14.54 1.18
N TYR A 344 15.48 -14.81 -0.07
CA TYR A 344 16.59 -15.64 -0.47
C TYR A 344 17.62 -14.79 -1.23
N ASP A 345 18.89 -14.97 -0.91
CA ASP A 345 19.97 -14.56 -1.81
C ASP A 345 20.12 -15.61 -2.92
N PRO A 346 19.87 -15.26 -4.20
CA PRO A 346 20.01 -16.20 -5.32
C PRO A 346 21.45 -16.66 -5.57
N LYS A 347 22.45 -16.01 -4.98
CA LYS A 347 23.87 -16.41 -5.03
C LYS A 347 24.20 -17.47 -3.97
N ASN A 348 23.33 -17.66 -2.97
CA ASN A 348 23.52 -18.67 -1.95
C ASN A 348 23.08 -20.06 -2.46
N PRO A 349 23.94 -21.10 -2.38
CA PRO A 349 23.56 -22.45 -2.79
C PRO A 349 22.51 -23.11 -1.89
N ASP A 350 22.42 -22.72 -0.61
CA ASP A 350 21.41 -23.22 0.31
C ASP A 350 20.08 -22.48 0.12
N THR A 351 19.15 -23.15 -0.56
CA THR A 351 17.77 -22.68 -0.76
C THR A 351 16.76 -23.44 0.11
N SER A 352 17.22 -24.13 1.16
CA SER A 352 16.34 -24.83 2.11
C SER A 352 15.64 -23.88 3.08
N LYS A 353 16.23 -22.71 3.31
CA LYS A 353 15.73 -21.64 4.18
C LYS A 353 15.95 -20.28 3.54
N LYS A 354 15.20 -19.28 4.01
CA LYS A 354 15.46 -17.88 3.69
C LYS A 354 16.80 -17.46 4.28
N THR A 355 17.60 -16.77 3.48
CA THR A 355 18.98 -16.37 3.82
C THR A 355 19.12 -14.86 4.02
N VAL A 356 18.09 -14.08 3.66
CA VAL A 356 18.00 -12.64 3.95
C VAL A 356 16.93 -12.42 5.02
N GLY A 357 17.35 -12.11 6.24
CA GLY A 357 16.48 -11.83 7.39
C GLY A 357 16.22 -10.34 7.63
N TYR A 358 15.36 -10.03 8.60
CA TYR A 358 14.95 -8.64 8.92
C TYR A 358 16.07 -7.74 9.47
N ASP A 359 17.19 -8.33 9.86
CA ASP A 359 18.44 -7.62 10.14
C ASP A 359 19.03 -6.96 8.88
N SER A 360 18.81 -7.54 7.69
CA SER A 360 19.24 -6.97 6.42
C SER A 360 18.43 -5.73 6.02
N PRO A 361 19.08 -4.65 5.53
CA PRO A 361 18.38 -3.48 4.98
C PRO A 361 17.55 -3.82 3.73
N LEU A 362 17.82 -4.95 3.05
CA LEU A 362 17.06 -5.40 1.89
C LEU A 362 15.60 -5.77 2.23
N THR A 363 15.26 -5.94 3.51
CA THR A 363 13.88 -6.16 3.97
C THR A 363 13.08 -4.86 4.12
N ASN A 364 13.66 -3.73 3.71
CA ASN A 364 13.00 -2.43 3.51
C ASN A 364 13.68 -1.69 2.35
N HIS A 365 13.37 -2.10 1.12
CA HIS A 365 14.10 -1.64 -0.07
C HIS A 365 13.17 -1.32 -1.23
N PHE A 366 13.37 -0.17 -1.87
CA PHE A 366 12.61 0.24 -3.05
C PHE A 366 13.54 0.25 -4.26
N PRO A 367 13.32 -0.56 -5.31
CA PRO A 367 14.11 -0.49 -6.53
C PRO A 367 13.88 0.83 -7.25
N PHE A 368 12.62 1.30 -7.30
CA PHE A 368 12.18 2.48 -8.05
C PHE A 368 12.65 2.46 -9.52
N LYS A 369 12.53 1.27 -10.13
CA LYS A 369 12.87 0.94 -11.52
C LYS A 369 11.62 0.42 -12.23
N ASP A 370 11.55 0.59 -13.54
CA ASP A 370 10.50 -0.06 -14.33
C ASP A 370 10.71 -1.58 -14.43
N VAL A 371 9.70 -2.27 -14.93
CA VAL A 371 9.66 -3.73 -15.04
C VAL A 371 10.87 -4.34 -15.78
N MET A 372 11.47 -3.62 -16.74
CA MET A 372 12.58 -4.14 -17.53
C MET A 372 13.90 -4.17 -16.75
N GLY A 373 14.02 -3.31 -15.73
CA GLY A 373 15.20 -3.27 -14.86
C GLY A 373 15.16 -4.22 -13.66
N LEU A 374 14.01 -4.83 -13.34
CA LEU A 374 13.82 -5.55 -12.07
C LEU A 374 14.61 -6.86 -11.98
N TYR A 375 14.70 -7.62 -13.07
CA TYR A 375 15.49 -8.86 -13.07
C TYR A 375 16.96 -8.59 -12.75
N GLU A 376 17.58 -7.61 -13.44
CA GLU A 376 18.97 -7.24 -13.20
C GLU A 376 19.15 -6.72 -11.76
N HIS A 377 18.23 -5.86 -11.32
CA HIS A 377 18.30 -5.29 -10.00
C HIS A 377 18.23 -6.34 -8.88
N TYR A 378 17.19 -7.16 -8.87
CA TYR A 378 16.95 -8.10 -7.77
C TYR A 378 17.90 -9.29 -7.81
N LYS A 379 18.11 -9.87 -8.98
CA LYS A 379 18.91 -11.08 -9.08
C LYS A 379 20.41 -10.80 -9.02
N ASN A 380 20.88 -9.80 -9.76
CA ASN A 380 22.32 -9.61 -9.99
C ASN A 380 22.92 -8.52 -9.09
N GLN A 381 22.22 -7.38 -8.94
CA GLN A 381 22.73 -6.23 -8.16
C GLN A 381 22.55 -6.44 -6.66
N VAL A 382 21.30 -6.56 -6.17
CA VAL A 382 21.04 -6.62 -4.71
C VAL A 382 21.03 -8.04 -4.14
N GLY A 383 20.81 -9.06 -4.96
CA GLY A 383 20.80 -10.46 -4.51
C GLY A 383 19.62 -10.75 -3.57
N PHE A 384 18.39 -10.59 -4.06
CA PHE A 384 17.18 -10.86 -3.28
C PHE A 384 16.07 -11.42 -4.17
N LEU A 385 15.47 -12.54 -3.76
CA LEU A 385 14.24 -13.11 -4.30
C LEU A 385 13.33 -13.56 -3.15
N ASP A 386 12.02 -13.41 -3.32
CA ASP A 386 11.05 -13.51 -2.23
C ASP A 386 10.74 -14.94 -1.78
N PHE A 387 10.56 -15.85 -2.73
CA PHE A 387 10.08 -17.21 -2.43
C PHE A 387 10.61 -18.27 -3.38
N LYS A 388 10.58 -19.52 -2.91
CA LYS A 388 10.84 -20.69 -3.73
C LYS A 388 9.51 -21.25 -4.23
N HIS A 389 9.31 -21.26 -5.54
CA HIS A 389 8.09 -21.80 -6.13
C HIS A 389 8.00 -23.30 -5.90
N THR A 390 6.89 -23.79 -5.31
CA THR A 390 6.81 -25.17 -4.81
C THR A 390 6.97 -26.24 -5.90
N LEU A 391 6.35 -26.05 -7.08
CA LEU A 391 6.43 -27.03 -8.18
C LEU A 391 7.79 -27.01 -8.90
N THR A 392 8.20 -25.83 -9.35
CA THR A 392 9.43 -25.69 -10.15
C THR A 392 10.70 -25.75 -9.29
N GLY A 393 10.63 -25.42 -8.00
CA GLY A 393 11.79 -25.30 -7.10
C GLY A 393 12.70 -24.10 -7.40
N GLY A 394 12.36 -23.26 -8.38
CA GLY A 394 13.09 -22.03 -8.69
C GLY A 394 12.76 -20.92 -7.69
N LEU A 395 13.72 -20.01 -7.47
CA LEU A 395 13.48 -18.79 -6.69
C LEU A 395 12.78 -17.76 -7.57
N LEU A 396 11.76 -17.11 -7.02
CA LEU A 396 10.92 -16.10 -7.67
C LEU A 396 10.89 -14.80 -6.88
N TRP A 397 10.73 -13.71 -7.61
CA TRP A 397 10.42 -12.38 -7.11
C TRP A 397 8.91 -12.22 -6.93
N LYS A 398 8.48 -11.39 -5.97
CA LYS A 398 7.09 -11.03 -5.74
C LYS A 398 6.87 -9.54 -6.03
N ALA A 399 5.98 -9.23 -6.97
CA ALA A 399 5.59 -7.86 -7.29
C ALA A 399 4.64 -7.22 -6.25
N GLN A 400 4.76 -5.92 -5.99
CA GLN A 400 3.75 -5.12 -5.30
C GLN A 400 3.51 -3.80 -6.02
N HIS A 401 2.25 -3.56 -6.39
CA HIS A 401 1.65 -2.32 -6.91
C HIS A 401 2.63 -1.20 -7.37
N PRO A 402 3.33 -1.39 -8.50
CA PRO A 402 4.39 -0.50 -8.99
C PRO A 402 3.85 0.67 -9.82
N GLU A 403 2.83 1.38 -9.32
CA GLU A 403 2.16 2.43 -10.10
C GLU A 403 3.09 3.62 -10.39
N ALA A 404 3.90 4.06 -9.42
CA ALA A 404 4.78 5.21 -9.62
C ALA A 404 5.83 4.94 -10.71
N GLU A 405 6.43 3.75 -10.69
CA GLU A 405 7.42 3.33 -11.68
C GLU A 405 6.78 3.13 -13.06
N THR A 406 5.60 2.51 -13.11
CA THR A 406 4.83 2.34 -14.35
C THR A 406 4.49 3.69 -14.98
N TYR A 407 4.01 4.63 -14.15
CA TYR A 407 3.54 5.94 -14.57
C TYR A 407 4.66 6.87 -15.03
N TYR A 408 5.86 6.75 -14.42
CA TYR A 408 6.94 7.74 -14.54
C TYR A 408 7.26 8.15 -15.98
N ASN A 409 7.41 7.17 -16.86
CA ASN A 409 7.78 7.37 -18.27
C ASN A 409 6.60 7.28 -19.25
N SER A 410 5.36 7.28 -18.74
CA SER A 410 4.14 7.26 -19.55
C SER A 410 3.95 8.54 -20.37
N LYS A 411 2.99 8.52 -21.31
CA LYS A 411 2.61 9.72 -22.07
C LYS A 411 2.13 10.86 -21.15
N HIS A 412 1.31 10.55 -20.13
CA HIS A 412 0.84 11.54 -19.16
C HIS A 412 1.97 12.03 -18.24
N GLY A 413 2.82 11.13 -17.74
CA GLY A 413 3.99 11.46 -16.92
C GLY A 413 4.96 12.39 -17.66
N LYS A 414 5.30 12.08 -18.91
CA LYS A 414 6.16 12.92 -19.77
C LYS A 414 5.57 14.30 -20.08
N LYS A 415 4.25 14.46 -20.01
CA LYS A 415 3.56 15.75 -20.13
C LYS A 415 3.44 16.51 -18.80
N GLY A 416 3.98 15.97 -17.71
CA GLY A 416 3.99 16.61 -16.40
C GLY A 416 2.66 16.50 -15.64
N VAL A 417 1.76 15.62 -16.06
CA VAL A 417 0.51 15.35 -15.33
C VAL A 417 0.86 14.62 -14.03
N GLY A 418 0.30 15.07 -12.90
CA GLY A 418 0.45 14.40 -11.60
C GLY A 418 -0.63 13.35 -11.36
N CYS A 419 -0.41 12.44 -10.40
CA CYS A 419 -1.40 11.45 -9.99
C CYS A 419 -2.70 12.13 -9.49
N ASP A 420 -2.56 13.31 -8.86
CA ASP A 420 -3.67 14.12 -8.36
C ASP A 420 -4.60 14.64 -9.45
N ALA A 421 -4.10 14.89 -10.66
CA ALA A 421 -4.94 15.34 -11.77
C ALA A 421 -6.02 14.31 -12.15
N CYS A 422 -5.76 13.03 -11.90
CA CYS A 422 -6.69 11.93 -12.18
C CYS A 422 -7.39 11.39 -10.92
N HIS A 423 -6.72 11.39 -9.77
CA HIS A 423 -7.18 10.70 -8.57
C HIS A 423 -7.60 11.62 -7.43
N LEU A 424 -7.17 12.88 -7.44
CA LEU A 424 -7.38 13.88 -6.38
C LEU A 424 -7.70 15.26 -6.98
N PRO A 425 -8.73 15.37 -7.84
CA PRO A 425 -8.95 16.59 -8.60
C PRO A 425 -9.28 17.79 -7.71
N LYS A 426 -9.07 18.99 -8.24
CA LYS A 426 -9.59 20.21 -7.60
C LYS A 426 -11.11 20.25 -7.70
N VAL A 427 -11.76 20.45 -6.57
CA VAL A 427 -13.23 20.52 -6.44
C VAL A 427 -13.66 21.74 -5.64
N LYS A 428 -14.95 22.10 -5.72
CA LYS A 428 -15.54 23.21 -4.98
C LYS A 428 -16.17 22.68 -3.68
N GLY A 429 -15.74 23.21 -2.53
CA GLY A 429 -16.29 22.84 -1.21
C GLY A 429 -17.65 23.46 -0.95
N ALA A 430 -18.29 23.07 0.17
CA ALA A 430 -19.63 23.53 0.55
C ALA A 430 -19.73 25.07 0.68
N LYS A 431 -18.63 25.71 1.09
CA LYS A 431 -18.51 27.18 1.21
C LYS A 431 -18.07 27.86 -0.09
N GLY A 432 -18.08 27.15 -1.21
CA GLY A 432 -17.72 27.66 -2.54
C GLY A 432 -16.22 27.82 -2.82
N LYS A 433 -15.34 27.56 -1.83
CA LYS A 433 -13.88 27.62 -2.01
C LYS A 433 -13.37 26.39 -2.77
N VAL A 434 -12.47 26.59 -3.72
CA VAL A 434 -11.79 25.50 -4.42
C VAL A 434 -10.70 24.90 -3.53
N PHE A 435 -10.64 23.57 -3.46
CA PHE A 435 -9.61 22.82 -2.75
C PHE A 435 -9.27 21.53 -3.52
N THR A 436 -8.14 20.90 -3.18
CA THR A 436 -7.77 19.58 -3.71
C THR A 436 -8.53 18.50 -2.94
N SER A 437 -9.41 17.76 -3.61
CA SER A 437 -10.09 16.60 -3.02
C SER A 437 -9.05 15.61 -2.50
N HIS A 438 -9.23 15.08 -1.29
CA HIS A 438 -8.43 13.98 -0.76
C HIS A 438 -9.11 12.61 -0.92
N PHE A 439 -10.20 12.56 -1.67
CA PHE A 439 -10.89 11.32 -2.04
C PHE A 439 -10.12 10.62 -3.17
N ALA A 440 -9.08 9.86 -2.82
CA ALA A 440 -8.26 9.10 -3.78
C ALA A 440 -9.10 8.00 -4.43
N VAL A 441 -9.47 8.19 -5.70
CA VAL A 441 -10.45 7.33 -6.37
C VAL A 441 -10.16 7.15 -7.86
N THR A 442 -10.79 6.16 -8.49
CA THR A 442 -10.74 6.05 -9.96
C THR A 442 -11.30 7.31 -10.63
N PRO A 443 -10.67 7.84 -11.70
CA PRO A 443 -11.20 8.99 -12.43
C PRO A 443 -12.60 8.73 -13.03
N ARG A 444 -13.00 7.45 -13.19
CA ARG A 444 -14.31 7.03 -13.73
C ARG A 444 -15.50 7.61 -12.95
N VAL A 445 -15.33 8.02 -11.70
CA VAL A 445 -16.40 8.62 -10.87
C VAL A 445 -16.34 10.14 -10.78
N GLN A 446 -15.34 10.78 -11.41
CA GLN A 446 -15.13 12.25 -11.43
C GLN A 446 -14.57 12.72 -12.78
N LEU A 447 -15.13 12.25 -13.90
CA LEU A 447 -14.57 12.48 -15.24
C LEU A 447 -14.54 13.96 -15.63
N LYS A 448 -15.55 14.74 -15.21
CA LYS A 448 -15.63 16.19 -15.47
C LYS A 448 -14.49 16.97 -14.81
N GLU A 449 -14.09 16.57 -13.61
CA GLU A 449 -13.03 17.22 -12.84
C GLU A 449 -11.64 16.68 -13.15
N THR A 450 -11.55 15.55 -13.87
CA THR A 450 -10.30 14.85 -14.20
C THR A 450 -10.04 14.87 -15.71
N CYS A 451 -10.46 13.83 -16.44
CA CYS A 451 -10.15 13.60 -17.86
C CYS A 451 -10.60 14.77 -18.76
N LEU A 452 -11.84 15.25 -18.57
CA LEU A 452 -12.44 16.23 -19.47
C LEU A 452 -11.89 17.65 -19.30
N LYS A 453 -11.03 17.89 -18.30
CA LYS A 453 -10.27 19.15 -18.18
C LYS A 453 -9.19 19.27 -19.25
N CYS A 454 -8.60 18.16 -19.66
CA CYS A 454 -7.53 18.11 -20.64
C CYS A 454 -7.99 17.56 -21.99
N HIS A 455 -9.09 16.80 -22.00
CA HIS A 455 -9.71 16.23 -23.20
C HIS A 455 -11.11 16.81 -23.43
N PRO A 456 -11.23 18.13 -23.70
CA PRO A 456 -12.53 18.79 -23.85
C PRO A 456 -13.32 18.32 -25.08
N GLN A 457 -12.66 17.66 -26.02
CA GLN A 457 -13.27 17.07 -27.21
C GLN A 457 -14.00 15.75 -26.94
N TRP A 458 -13.83 15.17 -25.75
CA TRP A 458 -14.50 13.93 -25.36
C TRP A 458 -15.75 14.20 -24.52
N THR A 459 -16.74 13.33 -24.68
CA THR A 459 -17.82 13.11 -23.73
C THR A 459 -17.35 12.26 -22.54
N GLU A 460 -18.13 12.21 -21.46
CA GLU A 460 -17.85 11.29 -20.35
C GLU A 460 -17.87 9.82 -20.80
N ASP A 461 -18.74 9.46 -21.73
CA ASP A 461 -18.84 8.10 -22.25
C ASP A 461 -17.63 7.74 -23.10
N GLU A 462 -17.12 8.65 -23.93
CA GLU A 462 -15.88 8.42 -24.68
C GLU A 462 -14.67 8.29 -23.75
N ALA A 463 -14.56 9.13 -22.72
CA ALA A 463 -13.48 9.02 -21.73
C ALA A 463 -13.55 7.69 -20.97
N ARG A 464 -14.76 7.26 -20.57
CA ARG A 464 -14.99 5.97 -19.92
C ARG A 464 -14.65 4.80 -20.85
N TYR A 465 -15.09 4.87 -22.10
CA TYR A 465 -14.84 3.87 -23.14
C TYR A 465 -13.34 3.73 -23.42
N ALA A 466 -12.59 4.83 -23.50
CA ALA A 466 -11.15 4.82 -23.67
C ALA A 466 -10.43 4.11 -22.51
N ILE A 467 -10.80 4.42 -21.26
CA ILE A 467 -10.27 3.76 -20.06
C ILE A 467 -10.57 2.25 -20.12
N ASP A 468 -11.83 1.88 -20.31
CA ASP A 468 -12.27 0.49 -20.21
C ASP A 468 -11.71 -0.36 -21.37
N SER A 469 -11.55 0.22 -22.57
CA SER A 469 -10.93 -0.47 -23.72
C SER A 469 -9.47 -0.83 -23.49
N ILE A 470 -8.68 0.08 -22.92
CA ILE A 470 -7.28 -0.18 -22.57
C ILE A 470 -7.19 -1.30 -21.52
N ARG A 471 -7.99 -1.18 -20.45
CA ARG A 471 -8.02 -2.17 -19.36
C ARG A 471 -8.42 -3.56 -19.86
N ALA A 472 -9.44 -3.65 -20.72
CA ALA A 472 -9.88 -4.91 -21.30
C ALA A 472 -8.77 -5.57 -22.14
N HIS A 473 -8.06 -4.79 -22.96
CA HIS A 473 -6.94 -5.30 -23.76
C HIS A 473 -5.84 -5.91 -22.90
N PHE A 474 -5.39 -5.19 -21.86
CA PHE A 474 -4.27 -5.66 -21.04
C PHE A 474 -4.64 -6.77 -20.06
N LYS A 475 -5.89 -6.81 -19.57
CA LYS A 475 -6.41 -8.01 -18.90
C LYS A 475 -6.31 -9.24 -19.80
N GLY A 476 -6.67 -9.12 -21.07
CA GLY A 476 -6.52 -10.19 -22.06
C GLY A 476 -5.05 -10.60 -22.27
N LYS A 477 -4.12 -9.65 -22.31
CA LYS A 477 -2.68 -9.95 -22.41
C LYS A 477 -2.12 -10.64 -21.17
N MET A 478 -2.55 -10.24 -19.96
CA MET A 478 -2.22 -10.96 -18.74
C MET A 478 -2.71 -12.41 -18.78
N ARG A 479 -3.93 -12.69 -19.27
CA ARG A 479 -4.42 -14.08 -19.44
C ARG A 479 -3.49 -14.91 -20.34
N LYS A 480 -2.95 -14.32 -21.41
CA LYS A 480 -2.05 -15.02 -22.34
C LYS A 480 -0.68 -15.28 -21.72
N ALA A 481 -0.13 -14.32 -20.99
CA ALA A 481 1.12 -14.53 -20.23
C ALA A 481 0.94 -15.65 -19.20
N GLU A 482 -0.17 -15.67 -18.48
CA GLU A 482 -0.46 -16.71 -17.49
C GLU A 482 -0.59 -18.11 -18.08
N PHE A 483 -1.24 -18.23 -19.24
CA PHE A 483 -1.32 -19.49 -19.96
C PHE A 483 0.07 -20.08 -20.22
N TRP A 484 0.96 -19.29 -20.83
CA TRP A 484 2.30 -19.76 -21.18
C TRP A 484 3.20 -19.98 -19.97
N LEU A 485 3.08 -19.13 -18.94
CA LEU A 485 3.82 -19.30 -17.69
C LEU A 485 3.39 -20.57 -16.95
N SER A 486 2.08 -20.88 -16.98
CA SER A 486 1.50 -22.11 -16.44
C SER A 486 2.01 -23.35 -17.18
N ASP A 487 2.11 -23.30 -18.52
CA ASP A 487 2.68 -24.39 -19.32
C ASP A 487 4.18 -24.57 -19.05
N LEU A 488 4.96 -23.48 -18.94
CA LEU A 488 6.36 -23.55 -18.54
C LEU A 488 6.54 -24.24 -17.17
N ILE A 489 5.70 -23.91 -16.19
CA ILE A 489 5.73 -24.57 -14.87
C ILE A 489 5.50 -26.08 -15.02
N ASP A 490 4.51 -26.50 -15.79
CA ASP A 490 4.22 -27.92 -16.01
C ASP A 490 5.38 -28.62 -16.73
N LYS A 491 5.97 -27.97 -17.74
CA LYS A 491 7.12 -28.52 -18.46
C LYS A 491 8.36 -28.66 -17.59
N ILE A 492 8.61 -27.74 -16.65
CA ILE A 492 9.69 -27.91 -15.66
C ILE A 492 9.46 -29.15 -14.81
N VAL A 493 8.22 -29.40 -14.37
CA VAL A 493 7.87 -30.59 -13.59
C VAL A 493 8.03 -31.87 -14.41
N GLU A 494 7.56 -31.87 -15.65
CA GLU A 494 7.72 -33.01 -16.57
C GLU A 494 9.19 -33.33 -16.83
N ALA A 495 10.02 -32.33 -17.14
CA ALA A 495 11.44 -32.52 -17.41
C ALA A 495 12.20 -33.05 -16.19
N LYS A 496 11.87 -32.58 -14.97
CA LYS A 496 12.42 -33.16 -13.74
C LYS A 496 12.06 -34.64 -13.57
N LYS A 497 10.82 -35.02 -13.86
CA LYS A 497 10.38 -36.43 -13.81
C LYS A 497 11.06 -37.28 -14.88
N ALA A 498 11.36 -36.69 -16.03
CA ALA A 498 12.10 -37.32 -17.12
C ALA A 498 13.62 -37.42 -16.87
N GLY A 499 14.11 -36.96 -15.71
CA GLY A 499 15.53 -37.04 -15.36
C GLY A 499 16.44 -36.09 -16.11
N ILE A 500 15.90 -34.99 -16.66
CA ILE A 500 16.71 -33.94 -17.30
C ILE A 500 17.67 -33.32 -16.30
N ASP A 501 18.89 -33.04 -16.76
CA ASP A 501 19.99 -32.58 -15.94
C ASP A 501 19.67 -31.27 -15.19
N ALA A 502 20.30 -31.10 -14.02
CA ALA A 502 20.03 -29.99 -13.12
C ALA A 502 20.35 -28.62 -13.74
N ASP A 503 21.34 -28.52 -14.63
CA ASP A 503 21.72 -27.25 -15.26
C ASP A 503 20.68 -26.80 -16.28
N THR A 504 20.14 -27.72 -17.07
CA THR A 504 19.02 -27.44 -17.98
C THR A 504 17.76 -27.03 -17.21
N ILE A 505 17.45 -27.72 -16.11
CA ILE A 505 16.34 -27.33 -15.22
C ILE A 505 16.57 -25.94 -14.63
N LYS A 506 17.79 -25.62 -14.19
CA LYS A 506 18.13 -24.30 -13.64
C LYS A 506 18.01 -23.18 -14.68
N LYS A 507 18.39 -23.45 -15.94
CA LYS A 507 18.16 -22.52 -17.06
C LYS A 507 16.66 -22.29 -17.31
N ALA A 508 15.83 -23.32 -17.22
CA ALA A 508 14.38 -23.16 -17.35
C ALA A 508 13.74 -22.43 -16.16
N GLN A 509 14.23 -22.66 -14.94
CA GLN A 509 13.83 -21.88 -13.75
C GLN A 509 14.21 -20.40 -13.88
N ASP A 510 15.35 -20.08 -14.51
CA ASP A 510 15.72 -18.69 -14.79
C ASP A 510 14.77 -18.02 -15.79
N ARG A 511 14.36 -18.75 -16.84
CA ARG A 511 13.31 -18.31 -17.76
C ARG A 511 11.98 -18.10 -17.02
N HIS A 512 11.65 -18.99 -16.09
CA HIS A 512 10.47 -18.83 -15.24
C HIS A 512 10.54 -17.54 -14.41
N LEU A 513 11.66 -17.22 -13.76
CA LEU A 513 11.84 -15.97 -13.03
C LEU A 513 11.63 -14.74 -13.92
N LYS A 514 12.26 -14.70 -15.10
CA LYS A 514 12.11 -13.60 -16.06
C LYS A 514 10.66 -13.43 -16.50
N ALA A 515 10.03 -14.53 -16.92
CA ALA A 515 8.65 -14.52 -17.36
C ALA A 515 7.68 -14.12 -16.25
N HIS A 516 7.95 -14.56 -15.01
CA HIS A 516 7.20 -14.18 -13.81
C HIS A 516 7.29 -12.68 -13.53
N ILE A 517 8.50 -12.10 -13.52
CA ILE A 517 8.69 -10.65 -13.32
C ILE A 517 7.87 -9.84 -14.33
N LEU A 518 7.98 -10.22 -15.60
CA LEU A 518 7.33 -9.54 -16.71
C LEU A 518 5.80 -9.70 -16.73
N TRP A 519 5.25 -10.70 -16.03
CA TRP A 519 3.81 -10.89 -15.88
C TRP A 519 3.27 -10.27 -14.59
N GLU A 520 3.83 -10.66 -13.44
CA GLU A 520 3.26 -10.36 -12.14
C GLU A 520 3.28 -8.86 -11.83
N TYR A 521 4.24 -8.13 -12.41
CA TYR A 521 4.27 -6.67 -12.37
C TYR A 521 2.91 -6.06 -12.74
N TRP A 522 2.23 -6.59 -13.76
CA TRP A 522 0.95 -6.07 -14.26
C TRP A 522 -0.27 -6.59 -13.53
N THR A 523 -0.20 -7.76 -12.89
CA THR A 523 -1.28 -8.20 -11.99
C THR A 523 -1.20 -7.45 -10.67
N ALA A 524 0.00 -7.04 -10.23
CA ALA A 524 0.23 -6.21 -9.06
C ALA A 524 -0.17 -4.75 -9.29
N GLU A 525 0.19 -4.18 -10.45
CA GLU A 525 -0.15 -2.81 -10.84
C GLU A 525 -1.68 -2.60 -10.99
N ASN A 526 -2.17 -1.43 -10.57
CA ASN A 526 -3.59 -1.22 -10.33
C ASN A 526 -4.41 -0.67 -11.50
N SER A 527 -3.75 -0.20 -12.55
CA SER A 527 -4.39 0.49 -13.68
C SER A 527 -4.84 -0.44 -14.79
N ASP A 528 -4.50 -1.74 -14.70
CA ASP A 528 -4.66 -2.72 -15.76
C ASP A 528 -4.05 -2.18 -17.09
N GLY A 529 -2.84 -1.60 -17.01
CA GLY A 529 -2.10 -1.05 -18.15
C GLY A 529 -2.45 0.39 -18.56
N PHE A 530 -3.48 1.01 -17.97
CA PHE A 530 -3.86 2.39 -18.32
C PHE A 530 -2.76 3.42 -18.04
N HIS A 531 -1.97 3.23 -16.99
CA HIS A 531 -0.88 4.15 -16.65
C HIS A 531 0.22 4.16 -17.72
N ASN A 532 0.52 3.04 -18.36
CA ASN A 532 1.55 2.95 -19.40
C ASN A 532 1.29 1.77 -20.35
N PRO A 533 0.38 1.92 -21.32
CA PRO A 533 -0.07 0.82 -22.16
C PRO A 533 1.04 0.29 -23.07
N GLU A 534 1.98 1.14 -23.51
CA GLU A 534 3.10 0.70 -24.33
C GLU A 534 4.05 -0.22 -23.54
N LEU A 535 4.41 0.16 -22.31
CA LEU A 535 5.25 -0.68 -21.44
C LEU A 535 4.54 -1.98 -21.06
N ALA A 536 3.22 -1.93 -20.79
CA ALA A 536 2.40 -3.10 -20.51
C ALA A 536 2.42 -4.11 -21.66
N ARG A 537 2.31 -3.61 -22.90
CA ARG A 537 2.37 -4.46 -24.09
C ARG A 537 3.73 -5.12 -24.23
N GLU A 538 4.80 -4.33 -24.15
CA GLU A 538 6.16 -4.84 -24.32
C GLU A 538 6.50 -5.92 -23.28
N SER A 539 6.20 -5.63 -22.01
CA SER A 539 6.51 -6.53 -20.90
C SER A 539 5.72 -7.83 -20.96
N LEU A 540 4.40 -7.78 -21.17
CA LEU A 540 3.57 -8.98 -21.25
C LEU A 540 3.90 -9.84 -22.49
N THR A 541 4.30 -9.25 -23.61
CA THR A 541 4.80 -10.01 -24.76
C THR A 541 6.12 -10.71 -24.42
N LYS A 542 7.08 -10.02 -23.79
CA LYS A 542 8.33 -10.65 -23.36
C LYS A 542 8.12 -11.77 -22.33
N SER A 543 7.11 -11.65 -21.46
CA SER A 543 6.73 -12.73 -20.52
C SER A 543 6.36 -14.02 -21.26
N VAL A 544 5.58 -13.89 -22.34
CA VAL A 544 5.24 -15.01 -23.24
C VAL A 544 6.50 -15.56 -23.92
N ASP A 545 7.36 -14.70 -24.47
CA ASP A 545 8.59 -15.12 -25.15
C ASP A 545 9.53 -15.91 -24.22
N GLU A 546 9.73 -15.43 -22.99
CA GLU A 546 10.54 -16.11 -21.97
C GLU A 546 9.93 -17.46 -21.57
N SER A 547 8.61 -17.52 -21.46
CA SER A 547 7.87 -18.77 -21.19
C SER A 547 8.08 -19.80 -22.30
N MET A 548 7.84 -19.40 -23.55
CA MET A 548 8.01 -20.25 -24.73
C MET A 548 9.47 -20.68 -24.93
N ALA A 549 10.44 -19.81 -24.65
CA ALA A 549 11.86 -20.17 -24.70
C ALA A 549 12.22 -21.23 -23.66
N GLY A 550 11.68 -21.14 -22.44
CA GLY A 550 11.84 -22.17 -21.42
C GLY A 550 11.20 -23.50 -21.81
N ILE A 551 10.00 -23.47 -22.40
CA ILE A 551 9.30 -24.67 -22.88
C ILE A 551 10.11 -25.35 -24.00
N LYS A 552 10.57 -24.57 -24.99
CA LYS A 552 11.39 -25.09 -26.10
C LYS A 552 12.66 -25.75 -25.58
N LEU A 553 13.38 -25.09 -24.66
CA LEU A 553 14.59 -25.64 -24.04
C LEU A 553 14.34 -27.02 -23.44
N LEU A 554 13.24 -27.18 -22.69
CA LEU A 554 12.92 -28.44 -22.02
C LEU A 554 12.44 -29.51 -23.00
N ASN A 555 11.65 -29.15 -24.01
CA ASN A 555 11.23 -30.08 -25.06
C ASN A 555 12.42 -30.63 -25.85
N ASP A 556 13.36 -29.76 -26.24
CA ASP A 556 14.57 -30.17 -26.95
C ASP A 556 15.42 -31.12 -26.10
N ALA A 557 15.61 -30.81 -24.81
CA ALA A 557 16.36 -31.66 -23.89
C ALA A 557 15.70 -33.03 -23.67
N MET A 558 14.37 -33.07 -23.49
CA MET A 558 13.63 -34.33 -23.37
C MET A 558 13.62 -35.16 -24.65
N ALA A 559 13.59 -34.52 -25.82
CA ALA A 559 13.70 -35.22 -27.09
C ALA A 559 15.10 -35.82 -27.30
N ALA A 560 16.15 -35.08 -26.89
CA ALA A 560 17.52 -35.57 -26.95
C ALA A 560 17.76 -36.74 -25.99
N ALA A 561 17.20 -36.72 -24.78
CA ALA A 561 17.36 -37.79 -23.79
C ALA A 561 16.62 -39.11 -24.15
N LYS A 562 15.71 -39.08 -25.13
CA LYS A 562 15.00 -40.26 -25.64
C LYS A 562 15.72 -40.96 -26.80
N LYS A 563 16.73 -40.31 -27.39
CA LYS A 563 17.61 -40.87 -28.42
C LYS A 563 18.83 -41.48 -27.75
#